data_AF-A0A3M2DBJ6-F1
#
_entry.id   AF-A0A3M2DBJ6-F1
#
_cell.length_a   1.000
_cell.length_b   1.000
_cell.length_c   1.000
_cell.angle_alpha   90.00
_cell.angle_beta   90.00
_cell.angle_gamma   90.00
#
_symmetry.space_group_name_H-M   'P 1'
#
loop_
_entity.id
_entity.type
_entity.pdbx_description
1 polymer ?
#
loop_
_entity_poly.entity_id
_entity_poly.type
_entity_poly.pdbx_seq_one_letter_code
_entity_poly.pdbx_strand_id
1 'polypeptide(L)'
;MPDFLRKLLRKLNESLTKKLSSKRFQARFPIKVTIYPEIVTGKLKSARRPSLSISGETVDLSKTGVGFVVSAIRLKEHYLVGENRTLYSEIDLPNGKVRMELLGVRYEQIEIHDSESKYLIGARIISIDPMSKEIYEEFLRLRGRIKPKKQNFSLEAKS
;
A
#
# COMPACT_ATOMS: atom_id res chain seq x y z
N MET A 1 24.33 0.78 19.86
CA MET A 1 24.37 1.38 18.51
C MET A 1 23.91 0.35 17.48
N PRO A 2 22.70 0.47 16.90
CA PRO A 2 22.03 -0.58 16.11
C PRO A 2 22.24 -0.45 14.59
N ASP A 3 23.39 0.05 14.13
CA ASP A 3 23.65 0.26 12.69
C ASP A 3 24.00 -1.03 11.93
N PHE A 4 24.38 -2.09 12.65
CA PHE A 4 24.66 -3.39 12.05
C PHE A 4 23.40 -4.10 11.53
N LEU A 5 22.26 -3.95 12.20
CA LEU A 5 20.98 -4.52 11.78
C LEU A 5 20.45 -3.87 10.50
N ARG A 6 20.65 -2.55 10.34
CA ARG A 6 20.25 -1.80 9.14
C ARG A 6 21.02 -2.26 7.89
N LYS A 7 22.29 -2.66 8.06
CA LYS A 7 23.15 -3.15 6.97
C LYS A 7 22.82 -4.60 6.56
N LEU A 8 22.38 -5.43 7.50
CA LEU A 8 21.97 -6.82 7.24
C LEU A 8 20.67 -6.89 6.41
N LEU A 9 19.72 -5.99 6.68
CA LEU A 9 18.47 -5.89 5.93
C LEU A 9 18.65 -5.45 4.46
N ARG A 10 19.74 -4.73 4.14
CA ARG A 10 20.00 -4.25 2.78
C ARG A 10 20.52 -5.34 1.85
N LYS A 11 21.30 -6.31 2.36
CA LYS A 11 21.90 -7.41 1.57
C LYS A 11 20.96 -8.61 1.35
N LEU A 12 19.96 -8.82 2.20
CA LEU A 12 18.95 -9.87 1.99
C LEU A 12 17.92 -9.52 0.90
N ASN A 13 17.83 -8.25 0.50
CA ASN A 13 16.77 -7.73 -0.37
C ASN A 13 16.99 -8.00 -1.87
N GLU A 14 18.26 -8.13 -2.31
CA GLU A 14 18.60 -8.39 -3.72
C GLU A 14 18.46 -9.87 -4.12
N SER A 15 18.66 -10.79 -3.17
CA SER A 15 18.61 -12.23 -3.45
C SER A 15 17.18 -12.80 -3.50
N LEU A 16 16.19 -12.11 -2.94
CA LEU A 16 14.79 -12.58 -2.87
C LEU A 16 13.89 -12.01 -3.97
N THR A 17 14.31 -10.94 -4.64
CA THR A 17 13.51 -10.25 -5.68
C THR A 17 13.42 -11.05 -6.98
N LYS A 18 14.35 -11.97 -7.26
CA LYS A 18 14.36 -12.76 -8.51
C LYS A 18 13.54 -14.05 -8.46
N LYS A 19 13.12 -14.56 -7.29
CA LYS A 19 12.58 -15.93 -7.20
C LYS A 19 11.07 -16.06 -6.92
N LEU A 20 10.36 -14.99 -6.55
CA LEU A 20 8.92 -15.08 -6.23
C LEU A 20 8.18 -13.78 -6.60
N SER A 21 7.81 -13.62 -7.88
CA SER A 21 6.67 -12.77 -8.22
C SER A 21 5.43 -13.41 -7.58
N SER A 22 4.99 -12.89 -6.43
CA SER A 22 3.77 -13.37 -5.80
C SER A 22 2.59 -13.08 -6.72
N LYS A 23 1.71 -14.07 -6.92
CA LYS A 23 0.49 -13.90 -7.74
C LYS A 23 -0.29 -12.70 -7.23
N ARG A 24 -0.48 -11.69 -8.08
CA ARG A 24 -1.27 -10.48 -7.77
C ARG A 24 -2.71 -10.68 -8.20
N PHE A 25 -3.64 -10.34 -7.32
CA PHE A 25 -5.07 -10.42 -7.57
C PHE A 25 -5.61 -9.01 -7.78
N GLN A 26 -6.16 -8.76 -8.96
CA GLN A 26 -6.88 -7.52 -9.24
C GLN A 26 -8.10 -7.44 -8.32
N ALA A 27 -8.17 -6.38 -7.53
CA ALA A 27 -9.20 -6.19 -6.54
C ALA A 27 -9.34 -4.71 -6.18
N ARG A 28 -10.58 -4.24 -6.16
CA ARG A 28 -10.94 -2.87 -5.80
C ARG A 28 -11.68 -2.89 -4.47
N PHE A 29 -10.96 -2.51 -3.43
CA PHE A 29 -11.49 -2.34 -2.08
C PHE A 29 -11.04 -1.00 -1.51
N PRO A 30 -11.89 -0.34 -0.71
CA PRO A 30 -11.52 0.86 0.02
C PRO A 30 -10.25 0.64 0.84
N ILE A 31 -9.33 1.60 0.75
CA ILE A 31 -8.13 1.65 1.57
C ILE A 31 -7.99 3.04 2.17
N LYS A 32 -7.71 3.09 3.47
CA LYS A 32 -7.28 4.31 4.16
C LYS A 32 -5.80 4.17 4.48
N VAL A 33 -4.99 5.12 4.04
CA VAL A 33 -3.55 5.18 4.32
C VAL A 33 -3.30 6.33 5.29
N THR A 34 -2.54 6.06 6.35
CA THR A 34 -2.24 6.99 7.42
C THR A 34 -0.73 7.07 7.65
N ILE A 35 -0.21 8.27 7.86
CA ILE A 35 1.17 8.50 8.29
C ILE A 35 1.20 9.21 9.64
N TYR A 36 2.26 8.96 10.39
CA TYR A 36 2.55 9.65 11.66
C TYR A 36 3.89 10.39 11.50
N PRO A 37 3.87 11.70 11.20
CA PRO A 37 5.09 12.49 11.05
C PRO A 37 6.00 12.45 12.29
N GLU A 38 7.31 12.40 12.05
CA GLU A 38 8.31 12.62 13.08
C GLU A 38 8.59 14.11 13.20
N ILE A 39 8.38 14.70 14.38
CA ILE A 39 8.80 16.07 14.68
C ILE A 39 10.10 15.97 15.48
N VAL A 40 11.19 16.49 14.92
CA VAL A 40 12.47 16.66 15.63
C VAL A 40 12.41 17.98 16.40
N THR A 41 11.60 18.04 17.46
CA THR A 41 11.66 19.13 18.42
C THR A 41 12.39 18.63 19.66
N GLY A 42 13.50 19.29 19.98
CA GLY A 42 14.33 18.94 21.13
C GLY A 42 13.49 18.84 22.41
N LYS A 43 13.48 17.64 23.00
CA LYS A 43 13.09 17.33 24.38
C LYS A 43 11.62 17.37 24.81
N LEU A 44 10.64 17.67 23.95
CA LEU A 44 9.22 17.56 24.32
C LEU A 44 8.56 16.29 23.74
N LYS A 45 8.60 15.20 24.50
CA LYS A 45 7.71 14.05 24.30
C LYS A 45 6.37 14.34 24.96
N SER A 46 5.36 14.81 24.21
CA SER A 46 3.92 14.58 24.47
C SER A 46 3.03 15.65 23.82
N ALA A 47 2.61 15.40 22.59
CA ALA A 47 1.28 15.79 22.12
C ALA A 47 0.84 14.69 21.15
N ARG A 48 -0.43 14.25 21.24
CA ARG A 48 -1.01 13.28 20.30
C ARG A 48 -0.89 13.91 18.91
N ARG A 49 0.09 13.47 18.13
CA ARG A 49 0.43 14.08 16.84
C ARG A 49 -0.77 13.91 15.89
N PRO A 50 -1.14 14.95 15.12
CA PRO A 50 -2.18 14.78 14.12
C PRO A 50 -1.67 13.77 13.08
N SER A 51 -2.36 12.63 12.97
CA SER A 51 -2.13 11.72 11.87
C SER A 51 -2.65 12.35 10.59
N LEU A 52 -1.94 12.13 9.49
CA LEU A 52 -2.40 12.55 8.16
C LEU A 52 -2.88 11.30 7.44
N SER A 53 -4.07 11.35 6.86
CA SER A 53 -4.63 10.22 6.14
C SER A 53 -5.19 10.60 4.79
N ILE A 54 -5.15 9.65 3.86
CA ILE A 54 -5.79 9.71 2.56
C ILE A 54 -6.56 8.43 2.32
N SER A 55 -7.73 8.55 1.71
CA SER A 55 -8.52 7.40 1.28
C SER A 55 -8.31 7.16 -0.21
N GLY A 56 -8.48 5.91 -0.62
CA GLY A 56 -8.30 5.47 -1.99
C GLY A 56 -8.90 4.10 -2.21
N GLU A 57 -8.51 3.46 -3.31
CA GLU A 57 -8.93 2.11 -3.66
C GLU A 57 -7.72 1.23 -3.98
N THR A 58 -7.76 -0.02 -3.54
CA THR A 58 -6.80 -1.02 -4.01
C THR A 58 -7.01 -1.29 -5.51
N VAL A 59 -5.93 -1.63 -6.20
CA VAL A 59 -5.92 -2.10 -7.60
C VAL A 59 -5.57 -3.58 -7.61
N ASP A 60 -4.55 -3.95 -6.84
CA ASP A 60 -4.17 -5.33 -6.66
C ASP A 60 -3.68 -5.65 -5.25
N LEU A 61 -3.80 -6.92 -4.89
CA LEU A 61 -3.34 -7.47 -3.61
C LEU A 61 -2.49 -8.72 -3.87
N SER A 62 -1.48 -8.93 -3.04
CA SER A 62 -0.60 -10.10 -3.11
C SER A 62 -0.02 -10.42 -1.74
N LYS A 63 0.64 -11.57 -1.60
CA LYS A 63 1.30 -11.94 -0.33
C LYS A 63 2.34 -10.94 0.17
N THR A 64 2.91 -10.12 -0.71
CA THR A 64 4.07 -9.27 -0.40
C THR A 64 3.86 -7.79 -0.69
N GLY A 65 2.72 -7.42 -1.27
CA GLY A 65 2.51 -6.07 -1.76
C GLY A 65 1.07 -5.74 -2.08
N VAL A 66 0.79 -4.45 -2.09
CA VAL A 66 -0.51 -3.84 -2.36
C VAL A 66 -0.31 -2.75 -3.40
N GLY A 67 -1.08 -2.79 -4.48
CA GLY A 67 -1.24 -1.67 -5.39
C GLY A 67 -2.52 -0.89 -5.03
N PHE A 68 -2.47 0.43 -4.97
CA PHE A 68 -3.64 1.26 -4.67
C PHE A 68 -3.57 2.65 -5.32
N VAL A 69 -4.72 3.27 -5.53
CA VAL A 69 -4.86 4.60 -6.13
C VAL A 69 -5.33 5.62 -5.09
N VAL A 70 -4.74 6.81 -5.09
CA VAL A 70 -5.08 7.95 -4.23
C VAL A 70 -5.07 9.26 -5.03
N SER A 71 -5.74 10.30 -4.51
CA SER A 71 -5.80 11.63 -5.14
C SER A 71 -4.54 12.49 -4.95
N ALA A 72 -3.61 12.07 -4.10
CA ALA A 72 -2.36 12.80 -3.87
C ALA A 72 -1.21 11.86 -3.50
N ILE A 73 -0.02 12.12 -4.04
CA ILE A 73 1.22 11.39 -3.70
C ILE A 73 1.90 11.92 -2.41
N ARG A 74 1.44 13.08 -1.91
CA ARG A 74 1.94 13.70 -0.68
C ARG A 74 0.79 14.13 0.23
N LEU A 75 1.02 14.01 1.53
CA LEU A 75 0.16 14.55 2.58
C LEU A 75 0.90 15.69 3.26
N LYS A 76 0.51 16.93 2.96
CA LYS A 76 1.29 18.14 3.24
C LYS A 76 2.70 18.02 2.64
N GLU A 77 3.74 18.08 3.45
CA GLU A 77 5.15 17.92 3.07
C GLU A 77 5.61 16.46 2.93
N HIS A 78 4.79 15.48 3.34
CA HIS A 78 5.21 14.08 3.43
C HIS A 78 4.80 13.26 2.22
N TYR A 79 5.78 12.73 1.50
CA TYR A 79 5.54 11.80 0.40
C TYR A 79 5.09 10.42 0.91
N LEU A 80 4.17 9.79 0.18
CA LEU A 80 3.73 8.41 0.43
C LEU A 80 4.73 7.38 -0.10
N VAL A 81 5.63 7.78 -1.00
CA VAL A 81 6.68 6.94 -1.58
C VAL A 81 8.02 7.62 -1.35
N GLY A 82 9.01 6.87 -0.88
CA GLY A 82 10.32 7.39 -0.49
C GLY A 82 10.50 7.54 1.02
N GLU A 83 11.66 8.08 1.44
CA GLU A 83 12.03 8.37 2.84
C GLU A 83 11.99 7.18 3.82
N ASN A 84 11.83 5.95 3.33
CA ASN A 84 11.56 4.76 4.15
C ASN A 84 10.40 4.94 5.15
N ARG A 85 9.39 5.74 4.78
CA ARG A 85 8.26 6.05 5.65
C ARG A 85 7.29 4.88 5.73
N THR A 86 6.96 4.47 6.95
CA THR A 86 5.89 3.48 7.19
C THR A 86 4.53 4.12 6.93
N LEU A 87 3.74 3.46 6.11
CA LEU A 87 2.35 3.78 5.85
C LEU A 87 1.47 2.79 6.63
N TYR A 88 0.57 3.30 7.46
CA TYR A 88 -0.39 2.48 8.19
C TYR A 88 -1.67 2.41 7.36
N SER A 89 -2.06 1.22 6.95
CA SER A 89 -3.23 1.03 6.10
C SER A 89 -4.34 0.26 6.80
N GLU A 90 -5.58 0.64 6.49
CA GLU A 90 -6.78 -0.16 6.73
C GLU A 90 -7.43 -0.47 5.38
N ILE A 91 -7.69 -1.74 5.10
CA ILE A 91 -8.36 -2.19 3.86
C ILE A 91 -9.66 -2.89 4.25
N ASP A 92 -10.77 -2.47 3.65
CA ASP A 92 -12.09 -3.07 3.88
C ASP A 92 -12.31 -4.25 2.91
N LEU A 93 -11.97 -5.47 3.33
CA LEU A 93 -12.18 -6.68 2.54
C LEU A 93 -13.57 -7.29 2.80
N PRO A 94 -14.09 -8.14 1.89
CA PRO A 94 -15.40 -8.78 2.07
C PRO A 94 -15.50 -9.67 3.32
N ASN A 95 -14.38 -10.25 3.77
CA ASN A 95 -14.30 -11.10 4.96
C ASN A 95 -13.80 -10.36 6.20
N GLY A 96 -13.62 -9.03 6.13
CA GLY A 96 -13.26 -8.21 7.29
C GLY A 96 -12.27 -7.10 6.97
N LYS A 97 -12.14 -6.17 7.91
CA LYS A 97 -11.14 -5.09 7.83
C LYS A 97 -9.75 -5.64 8.16
N VAL A 98 -8.77 -5.30 7.33
CA VAL A 98 -7.37 -5.71 7.51
C VAL A 98 -6.50 -4.49 7.77
N ARG A 99 -5.70 -4.55 8.83
CA ARG A 99 -4.68 -3.55 9.14
C ARG A 99 -3.29 -4.06 8.80
N MET A 100 -2.49 -3.23 8.12
CA MET A 100 -1.11 -3.58 7.77
C MET A 100 -0.21 -2.36 7.62
N GLU A 101 1.07 -2.56 7.88
CA GLU A 101 2.13 -1.59 7.61
C GLU A 101 2.69 -1.81 6.22
N LEU A 102 2.79 -0.73 5.47
CA LEU A 102 3.28 -0.72 4.09
C LEU A 102 4.48 0.22 3.95
N LEU A 103 5.30 -0.05 2.95
CA LEU A 103 6.35 0.84 2.48
C LEU A 103 6.08 1.20 1.02
N GLY A 104 5.87 2.47 0.71
CA GLY A 104 5.73 2.93 -0.67
C GLY A 104 7.02 2.68 -1.46
N VAL A 105 6.94 1.94 -2.57
CA VAL A 105 8.10 1.54 -3.39
C VAL A 105 8.17 2.33 -4.70
N ARG A 106 7.02 2.58 -5.33
CA ARG A 106 6.91 3.29 -6.61
C ARG A 106 5.57 3.97 -6.74
N TYR A 107 5.49 4.98 -7.59
CA TYR A 107 4.22 5.58 -7.99
C TYR A 107 4.20 5.92 -9.49
N GLU A 108 2.99 6.07 -10.03
CA GLU A 108 2.70 6.54 -11.39
C GLU A 108 1.49 7.47 -11.33
N GLN A 109 1.53 8.58 -12.04
CA GLN A 109 0.36 9.46 -12.21
C GLN A 109 -0.47 8.92 -13.37
N ILE A 110 -1.71 8.51 -13.11
CA ILE A 110 -2.54 7.75 -14.05
C ILE A 110 -3.69 8.55 -14.67
N GLU A 111 -4.05 9.69 -14.08
CA GLU A 111 -5.09 10.56 -14.61
C GLU A 111 -4.72 12.02 -14.35
N ILE A 112 -4.86 12.83 -15.41
CA ILE A 112 -4.72 14.28 -15.37
C ILE A 112 -6.00 14.83 -16.01
N HIS A 113 -6.94 15.26 -15.17
CA HIS A 113 -7.98 16.18 -15.58
C HIS A 113 -7.68 17.53 -14.92
N ASP A 114 -8.16 18.62 -15.50
CA ASP A 114 -7.86 20.00 -15.09
C ASP A 114 -8.15 20.33 -13.61
N SER A 115 -8.73 19.39 -12.85
CA SER A 115 -9.06 19.55 -11.44
C SER A 115 -8.69 18.35 -10.53
N GLU A 116 -8.30 17.19 -11.08
CA GLU A 116 -8.02 15.99 -10.27
C GLU A 116 -6.83 15.19 -10.82
N SER A 117 -5.85 14.92 -9.94
CA SER A 117 -4.75 14.00 -10.23
C SER A 117 -4.95 12.70 -9.48
N LYS A 118 -4.75 11.56 -10.15
CA LYS A 118 -4.73 10.24 -9.50
C LYS A 118 -3.35 9.62 -9.59
N TYR A 119 -2.94 8.99 -8.50
CA TYR A 119 -1.64 8.36 -8.36
C TYR A 119 -1.83 6.88 -8.03
N LEU A 120 -1.33 6.01 -8.90
CA LEU A 120 -1.14 4.59 -8.60
C LEU A 120 0.12 4.42 -7.75
N ILE A 121 -0.01 3.83 -6.58
CA ILE A 121 1.07 3.54 -5.64
C ILE A 121 1.27 2.03 -5.56
N GLY A 122 2.50 1.60 -5.77
CA GLY A 122 2.94 0.24 -5.46
C GLY A 122 3.65 0.22 -4.10
N ALA A 123 3.10 -0.50 -3.13
CA ALA A 123 3.67 -0.63 -1.81
C ALA A 123 4.01 -2.09 -1.45
N ARG A 124 5.04 -2.25 -0.62
CA ARG A 124 5.47 -3.53 -0.05
C ARG A 124 4.86 -3.69 1.33
N ILE A 125 4.36 -4.88 1.64
CA ILE A 125 3.89 -5.21 3.00
C ILE A 125 5.12 -5.39 3.90
N ILE A 126 5.16 -4.66 5.00
CA ILE A 126 6.20 -4.75 6.03
C ILE A 126 5.74 -5.67 7.17
N SER A 127 4.52 -5.44 7.64
CA SER A 127 3.87 -6.26 8.66
C SER A 127 2.36 -6.24 8.45
N ILE A 128 1.69 -7.31 8.88
CA ILE A 128 0.23 -7.36 8.96
C ILE A 128 -0.09 -7.49 10.44
N ASP A 129 -1.08 -6.72 10.90
CA ASP A 129 -1.58 -6.85 12.26
C ASP A 129 -1.96 -8.32 12.55
N PRO A 130 -1.59 -8.90 13.71
CA PRO A 130 -1.79 -10.32 13.98
C PRO A 130 -3.25 -10.77 13.85
N MET A 131 -4.21 -9.94 14.26
CA MET A 131 -5.64 -10.24 14.14
C MET A 131 -6.12 -10.16 12.69
N SER A 132 -5.46 -9.32 11.89
CA SER A 132 -5.77 -9.12 10.47
C SER A 132 -5.13 -10.16 9.55
N LYS A 133 -4.10 -10.88 10.02
CA LYS A 133 -3.30 -11.80 9.21
C LYS A 133 -4.13 -12.94 8.63
N GLU A 134 -4.95 -13.60 9.47
CA GLU A 134 -5.78 -14.72 9.03
C GLU A 134 -6.82 -14.28 8.00
N ILE A 135 -7.48 -13.14 8.23
CA ILE A 135 -8.44 -12.53 7.29
C ILE A 135 -7.79 -12.30 5.93
N TYR A 136 -6.58 -11.72 5.91
CA TYR A 136 -5.87 -11.43 4.68
C TYR A 136 -5.44 -12.69 3.92
N GLU A 137 -4.88 -13.67 4.62
CA GLU A 137 -4.43 -14.93 4.02
C GLU A 137 -5.60 -15.76 3.48
N GLU A 138 -6.71 -15.80 4.22
CA GLU A 138 -7.93 -16.45 3.77
C GLU A 138 -8.47 -15.78 2.50
N PHE A 139 -8.53 -14.45 2.49
CA PHE A 139 -8.97 -13.69 1.32
C PHE A 139 -8.14 -14.03 0.08
N LEU A 140 -6.81 -14.02 0.19
CA LEU A 140 -5.91 -14.36 -0.91
C LEU A 140 -6.09 -15.81 -1.39
N ARG A 141 -6.33 -16.75 -0.46
CA ARG A 141 -6.59 -18.16 -0.78
C ARG A 141 -7.90 -18.35 -1.55
N LEU A 142 -8.98 -17.67 -1.14
CA LEU A 142 -10.28 -17.74 -1.79
C LEU A 142 -10.23 -17.15 -3.20
N ARG A 143 -9.59 -15.99 -3.39
CA ARG A 143 -9.41 -15.39 -4.73
C ARG A 143 -8.44 -16.17 -5.60
N GLY A 144 -7.48 -16.88 -5.00
CA GLY A 144 -6.60 -17.85 -5.65
C GLY A 144 -7.33 -18.93 -6.46
N ARG A 145 -8.52 -19.33 -6.00
CA ARG A 145 -9.35 -20.40 -6.56
C ARG A 145 -10.32 -19.93 -7.63
N ILE A 146 -10.66 -18.64 -7.65
CA ILE A 146 -11.58 -18.06 -8.63
C ILE A 146 -10.77 -17.71 -9.89
N LYS A 147 -10.99 -18.44 -11.00
CA LYS A 147 -10.44 -18.07 -12.31
C LYS A 147 -11.01 -16.69 -12.70
N PRO A 148 -10.19 -15.73 -13.15
CA PRO A 148 -10.71 -14.44 -13.60
C PRO A 148 -11.61 -14.67 -14.83
N LYS A 149 -12.88 -14.29 -14.73
CA LYS A 149 -13.79 -14.18 -15.87
C LYS A 149 -13.29 -12.96 -16.66
N LYS A 150 -12.82 -13.15 -17.90
CA LYS A 150 -12.44 -12.04 -18.80
C LYS A 150 -13.65 -11.12 -18.95
N GLN A 151 -13.64 -9.95 -18.32
CA GLN A 151 -14.54 -8.87 -18.68
C GLN A 151 -13.95 -8.19 -19.91
N ASN A 152 -14.55 -8.47 -21.07
CA ASN A 152 -14.28 -7.75 -22.31
C ASN A 152 -14.83 -6.33 -22.13
N PHE A 153 -13.95 -5.33 -22.10
CA PHE A 153 -14.35 -3.95 -22.34
C PHE A 153 -14.43 -3.74 -23.85
N SER A 154 -15.64 -3.75 -24.39
CA SER A 154 -15.93 -3.17 -25.70
C SER A 154 -15.92 -1.65 -25.55
N LEU A 155 -14.89 -1.02 -26.10
CA LEU A 155 -14.88 0.42 -26.34
C LEU A 155 -15.81 0.69 -27.52
N GLU A 156 -17.04 1.09 -27.25
CA GLU A 156 -17.85 1.77 -28.27
C GLU A 156 -17.27 3.18 -28.45
N ALA A 157 -16.48 3.34 -29.52
CA ALA A 157 -16.19 4.64 -30.07
C ALA A 157 -17.48 5.17 -30.71
N LYS A 158 -18.08 6.20 -30.12
CA LYS A 158 -19.11 6.99 -30.79
C LYS A 158 -18.43 7.97 -31.74
N SER A 159 -18.74 7.84 -33.03
CA SER A 159 -18.52 8.83 -34.09
C SER A 159 -19.44 10.04 -33.93
#